data_AF-A0A087RQG6-F1
#
_entry.id   AF-A0A087RQG6-F1
#
_cell.length_a   1.000
_cell.length_b   1.000
_cell.length_c   1.000
_cell.angle_alpha   90.00
_cell.angle_beta   90.00
_cell.angle_gamma   90.00
#
_symmetry.space_group_name_H-M   'P 1'
#
loop_
_entity.id
_entity.type
_entity.pdbx_description
1 polymer ?
#
loop_
_entity_poly.entity_id
_entity_poly.type
_entity_poly.pdbx_seq_one_letter_code
_entity_poly.pdbx_strand_id
1 'polypeptide(L)'
;TSSKSIHPKFFYDKKGSDLFEQICSVSEYYPTRTEISILEKLQTELSSFLNGDYRLVELGSGSSIKTRLILDFLTSSQKTTEYFPIDIS
;
A
#
# COMPACT_ATOMS: atom_id res chain seq x y z
N THR A 1 -29.58 24.94 9.99
CA THR A 1 -28.30 24.79 10.70
C THR A 1 -27.37 23.97 9.84
N SER A 2 -26.13 24.42 9.60
CA SER A 2 -25.16 23.64 8.81
C SER A 2 -24.68 22.41 9.62
N SER A 3 -24.56 21.26 8.97
CA SER A 3 -24.03 20.04 9.60
C SER A 3 -22.53 20.19 9.84
N LYS A 4 -22.04 19.86 11.04
CA LYS A 4 -20.61 19.90 11.36
C LYS A 4 -19.91 18.71 10.69
N SER A 5 -18.73 18.95 10.11
CA SER A 5 -17.90 17.91 9.49
C SER A 5 -16.41 18.25 9.61
N ILE A 6 -15.56 17.24 9.44
CA ILE A 6 -14.11 17.37 9.34
C ILE A 6 -13.61 16.47 8.20
N HIS A 7 -12.57 16.90 7.48
CA HIS A 7 -11.99 16.14 6.38
C HIS A 7 -11.17 14.95 6.93
N PRO A 8 -11.35 13.70 6.44
CA PRO A 8 -10.66 12.52 6.99
C PRO A 8 -9.13 12.56 6.93
N LYS A 9 -8.55 13.34 6.01
CA LYS A 9 -7.09 13.57 5.95
C LYS A 9 -6.48 14.02 7.30
N PHE A 10 -7.27 14.68 8.16
CA PHE A 10 -6.81 15.13 9.48
C PHE A 10 -6.80 14.00 10.52
N PHE A 11 -7.24 12.79 10.17
CA PHE A 11 -7.15 11.61 11.03
C PHE A 11 -5.77 10.94 11.01
N TYR A 12 -4.85 11.36 10.13
CA TYR A 12 -3.56 10.68 9.89
C TYR A 12 -2.37 11.51 10.37
N ASP A 13 -2.49 12.15 11.52
CA ASP A 13 -1.29 12.54 12.27
C ASP A 13 -0.55 11.29 12.77
N LYS A 14 0.61 11.43 13.41
CA LYS A 14 1.39 10.29 13.91
C LYS A 14 0.52 9.30 14.72
N LYS A 15 -0.30 9.79 15.65
CA LYS A 15 -1.13 8.96 16.52
C LYS A 15 -2.25 8.28 15.74
N GLY A 16 -2.89 9.01 14.85
CA GLY A 16 -3.95 8.51 14.00
C GLY A 16 -3.48 7.45 13.01
N SER A 17 -2.27 7.60 12.45
CA SER A 17 -1.62 6.58 11.63
C SER A 17 -1.32 5.31 12.44
N ASP A 18 -0.78 5.44 13.66
CA ASP A 18 -0.56 4.28 14.54
C ASP A 18 -1.87 3.54 14.87
N LEU A 19 -2.98 4.28 15.06
CA LEU A 19 -4.30 3.70 15.27
C LEU A 19 -4.83 3.00 14.01
N PHE A 20 -4.57 3.56 12.84
CA PHE A 20 -4.95 2.93 11.57
C PHE A 20 -4.20 1.61 11.34
N GLU A 21 -2.91 1.55 11.67
CA GLU A 21 -2.15 0.30 11.63
C GLU A 21 -2.72 -0.76 12.58
N GLN A 22 -3.20 -0.36 13.77
CA GLN A 22 -3.90 -1.28 14.66
C GLN A 22 -5.23 -1.75 14.07
N ILE A 23 -6.00 -0.84 13.45
CA ILE A 23 -7.25 -1.18 12.74
C ILE A 23 -6.96 -2.22 11.66
N CYS A 24 -5.89 -2.07 10.88
CA CYS A 24 -5.50 -3.03 9.85
C CYS A 24 -5.27 -4.48 10.36
N SER A 25 -5.01 -4.64 11.66
CA SER A 25 -4.75 -5.94 12.29
C SER A 25 -5.99 -6.63 12.88
N VAL A 26 -7.10 -5.90 13.09
CA VAL A 26 -8.28 -6.48 13.74
C VAL A 26 -9.05 -7.40 12.80
N SER A 27 -9.70 -8.42 13.35
CA SER A 27 -10.40 -9.45 12.58
C SER A 27 -11.56 -8.90 11.75
N GLU A 28 -12.18 -7.82 12.21
CA GLU A 28 -13.33 -7.16 11.60
C GLU A 28 -12.92 -6.32 10.39
N TYR A 29 -11.70 -5.79 10.39
CA TYR A 29 -11.15 -4.98 9.30
C TYR A 29 -10.42 -5.87 8.28
N TYR A 30 -11.20 -6.59 7.48
CA TYR A 30 -10.66 -7.45 6.43
C TYR A 30 -9.90 -6.80 5.26
N PRO A 31 -10.07 -5.51 4.89
CA PRO A 31 -9.47 -4.97 3.68
C PRO A 31 -7.98 -5.24 3.55
N THR A 32 -7.19 -4.96 4.60
CA THR A 32 -5.73 -5.09 4.55
C THR A 32 -5.28 -6.53 4.28
N ARG A 33 -5.83 -7.50 5.02
CA ARG A 33 -5.46 -8.92 4.82
C ARG A 33 -5.94 -9.48 3.48
N THR A 34 -7.09 -9.03 3.00
CA THR A 34 -7.63 -9.47 1.70
C THR A 34 -6.76 -8.94 0.56
N GLU A 35 -6.36 -7.67 0.62
CA GLU A 35 -5.48 -7.07 -0.38
C GLU A 35 -4.09 -7.72 -0.38
N ILE A 36 -3.50 -7.98 0.79
CA ILE A 36 -2.25 -8.75 0.92
C ILE A 36 -2.37 -10.10 0.21
N SER A 37 -3.44 -10.87 0.46
CA SER A 37 -3.64 -12.16 -0.19
C SER A 37 -3.78 -12.08 -1.71
N ILE A 38 -4.36 -10.99 -2.23
CA ILE A 38 -4.45 -10.75 -3.67
C ILE A 38 -3.07 -10.43 -4.24
N LEU A 39 -2.30 -9.56 -3.58
CA LEU A 39 -0.95 -9.18 -4.01
C LEU A 39 0.01 -10.37 -4.01
N GLU A 40 -0.06 -11.24 -2.99
CA GLU A 40 0.71 -12.50 -2.93
C GLU A 40 0.42 -13.41 -4.14
N LYS A 41 -0.86 -13.55 -4.53
CA LYS A 41 -1.24 -14.33 -5.72
C LYS A 41 -0.76 -13.67 -7.01
N LEU A 42 -0.99 -12.36 -7.14
CA LEU A 42 -0.58 -11.58 -8.29
C LEU A 42 0.93 -11.63 -8.49
N GLN A 43 1.75 -11.76 -7.43
CA GLN A 43 3.21 -11.86 -7.55
C GLN A 43 3.65 -12.94 -8.55
N THR A 44 2.92 -14.04 -8.64
CA THR A 44 3.22 -15.16 -9.55
C THR A 44 2.72 -14.92 -10.99
N GLU A 45 1.74 -14.03 -11.17
CA GLU A 45 1.11 -13.74 -12.47
C GLU A 45 1.64 -12.44 -13.10
N LEU A 46 2.20 -11.54 -12.28
CA LEU A 46 2.52 -10.17 -12.65
C LEU A 46 3.50 -10.07 -13.80
N SER A 47 4.43 -11.02 -13.92
CA SER A 47 5.41 -11.07 -15.02
C SER A 47 4.75 -11.18 -16.41
N SER A 48 3.57 -11.79 -16.50
CA SER A 48 2.86 -11.93 -17.79
C SER A 48 2.27 -10.60 -18.30
N PHE A 49 2.06 -9.64 -17.41
CA PHE A 49 1.46 -8.34 -17.72
C PHE A 49 2.48 -7.23 -17.97
N LEU A 50 3.75 -7.53 -17.74
CA LEU A 50 4.83 -6.56 -17.70
C LEU A 50 5.80 -6.85 -18.87
N ASN A 51 6.01 -5.88 -19.76
CA ASN A 51 7.09 -5.90 -20.77
C ASN A 51 8.10 -4.72 -20.65
N GLY A 52 9.41 -5.01 -20.54
CA GLY A 52 10.47 -4.00 -20.35
C GLY A 52 10.90 -3.77 -18.89
N ASP A 53 11.43 -2.57 -18.61
CA ASP A 53 11.79 -2.10 -17.26
C ASP A 53 10.65 -1.25 -16.68
N TYR A 54 10.33 -1.43 -15.39
CA TYR A 54 9.27 -0.67 -14.71
C TYR A 54 9.77 0.06 -13.48
N ARG A 55 8.94 1.02 -13.06
CA ARG A 55 9.11 1.80 -11.84
C ARG A 55 7.85 1.68 -11.01
N LEU A 56 7.99 1.57 -9.69
CA LEU A 56 6.86 1.52 -8.79
C LEU A 56 6.57 2.92 -8.24
N VAL A 57 5.37 3.44 -8.50
CA VAL A 57 4.86 4.68 -7.88
C VAL A 57 3.72 4.30 -6.95
N GLU A 58 3.80 4.71 -5.69
CA GLU A 58 2.77 4.42 -4.69
C GLU A 58 2.14 5.70 -4.16
N LEU A 59 0.81 5.77 -4.21
CA LEU A 59 0.02 6.90 -3.72
C LEU A 59 -0.55 6.54 -2.34
N GLY A 60 -0.10 7.24 -1.30
CA GLY A 60 -0.42 6.94 0.10
C GLY A 60 0.34 5.72 0.60
N SER A 61 1.66 5.82 0.71
CA SER A 61 2.56 4.68 1.00
C SER A 61 2.46 4.11 2.42
N GLY A 62 1.98 4.89 3.39
CA GLY A 62 1.73 4.43 4.76
C GLY A 62 2.88 3.57 5.34
N SER A 63 2.56 2.41 5.91
CA SER A 63 3.54 1.44 6.43
C SER A 63 4.27 0.60 5.37
N SER A 64 3.89 0.72 4.10
CA SER A 64 4.51 0.04 2.94
C SER A 64 4.59 -1.49 3.02
N ILE A 65 3.82 -2.13 3.91
CA ILE A 65 3.80 -3.60 4.08
C ILE A 65 3.39 -4.29 2.78
N LYS A 66 2.35 -3.77 2.12
CA LYS A 66 1.84 -4.28 0.84
C LYS A 66 2.85 -4.05 -0.29
N THR A 67 3.48 -2.89 -0.29
CA THR A 67 4.48 -2.46 -1.29
C THR A 67 5.64 -3.41 -1.35
N ARG A 68 6.07 -3.95 -0.20
CA ARG A 68 7.15 -4.93 -0.11
C ARG A 68 6.93 -6.12 -1.05
N LEU A 69 5.71 -6.64 -1.14
CA LEU A 69 5.38 -7.79 -2.00
C LEU A 69 5.66 -7.50 -3.49
N ILE A 70 5.34 -6.27 -3.92
CA ILE A 70 5.59 -5.81 -5.30
C ILE A 70 7.08 -5.54 -5.51
N LEU A 71 7.75 -4.92 -4.53
CA LEU A 71 9.18 -4.64 -4.60
C LEU A 71 10.02 -5.92 -4.66
N ASP A 72 9.65 -6.95 -3.91
CA ASP A 72 10.32 -8.26 -3.93
C ASP A 72 10.20 -8.89 -5.34
N PHE A 73 9.01 -8.80 -5.96
CA PHE A 73 8.82 -9.22 -7.35
C PHE A 73 9.69 -8.43 -8.32
N LEU A 74 9.68 -7.09 -8.25
CA LEU A 74 10.45 -6.24 -9.16
C LEU A 74 11.95 -6.48 -9.01
N THR A 75 12.44 -6.62 -7.77
CA THR A 75 13.86 -6.89 -7.50
C THR A 75 14.29 -8.25 -8.06
N SER A 76 13.38 -9.23 -8.13
CA SER A 76 13.66 -10.54 -8.72
C SER A 76 13.55 -10.57 -10.26
N SER A 77 12.78 -9.65 -10.86
CA SER A 77 12.41 -9.69 -12.28
C SER A 77 13.19 -8.70 -13.16
N GLN A 78 13.82 -7.67 -12.60
CA GLN A 78 14.63 -6.70 -13.34
C GLN A 78 15.91 -6.32 -12.59
N LYS A 79 16.90 -5.80 -13.33
CA LYS A 79 18.24 -5.48 -12.79
C LYS A 79 18.24 -4.30 -11.80
N THR A 80 17.36 -3.34 -12.01
CA THR A 80 17.27 -2.12 -11.21
C THR A 80 15.82 -1.91 -10.78
N THR A 81 15.58 -1.66 -9.49
CA THR A 81 14.24 -1.37 -8.96
C THR A 81 14.20 0.08 -8.48
N GLU A 82 13.29 0.87 -9.03
CA GLU A 82 13.05 2.26 -8.61
C GLU A 82 11.66 2.37 -7.97
N TYR A 83 11.59 3.00 -6.80
CA TYR A 83 10.39 3.18 -6.01
C TYR A 83 10.17 4.64 -5.65
N PHE A 84 8.97 5.14 -5.92
CA PHE A 84 8.55 6.52 -5.71
C PHE A 84 7.35 6.55 -4.75
N PRO A 85 7.59 6.63 -3.42
CA PRO A 85 6.53 6.81 -2.44
C PRO A 85 6.01 8.25 -2.47
N ILE A 86 4.70 8.41 -2.53
CA ILE A 86 4.02 9.71 -2.42
C ILE A 86 3.09 9.65 -1.22
N ASP A 87 3.37 10.44 -0.18
CA ASP A 87 2.53 10.53 1.01
C ASP A 87 2.30 11.99 1.41
N ILE A 88 1.19 12.22 2.14
CA ILE A 88 0.79 13.54 2.65
C ILE A 88 0.90 13.65 4.17
N SER A 89 1.23 12.54 4.86
CA SER A 89 1.37 12.47 6.32
C SER A 89 2.70 13.01 6.83
#